data_AF-A0A3D2Q7X6-F1
#
_entry.id   AF-A0A3D2Q7X6-F1
#
_cell.length_a   1.000
_cell.length_b   1.000
_cell.length_c   1.000
_cell.angle_alpha   90.00
_cell.angle_beta   90.00
_cell.angle_gamma   90.00
#
_symmetry.space_group_name_H-M   'P 1'
#
loop_
_entity.id
_entity.type
_entity.pdbx_description
1 polymer ?
#
loop_
_entity_poly.entity_id
_entity_poly.type
_entity_poly.pdbx_seq_one_letter_code
_entity_poly.pdbx_strand_id
1 'polypeptide(L)'
;MPLIAHSSLPSFTRLEQEGETILSKDRANHQTIRELHIGLLNMMPDAALEATERQFFRLVGHSNQIAQFYLHPFTLSSIKRGDKAQAHVDQHYQSFDDIKAQGLDALIITGAHIEEADLQKAPFYDQLKEVIEWSYDNITSTLCSCLATHAVLEFRYGQKRQAIGEKCWGVFPHQVLDRQHPLMSGVNTCFDVP
;
A
#
# COMPACT_ATOMS: atom_id res chain seq x y z
N MET A 1 10.63 -13.80 10.75
CA MET A 1 11.91 -13.21 11.19
C MET A 1 13.04 -13.98 10.56
N PRO A 2 14.16 -13.35 10.17
CA PRO A 2 15.22 -14.04 9.45
C PRO A 2 16.03 -15.00 10.34
N LEU A 3 16.51 -16.10 9.76
CA LEU A 3 17.52 -16.95 10.39
C LEU A 3 18.92 -16.51 9.97
N ILE A 4 19.92 -16.67 10.86
CA ILE A 4 21.32 -16.41 10.52
C ILE A 4 22.01 -17.73 10.22
N ALA A 5 22.57 -17.85 9.01
CA ALA A 5 23.42 -18.95 8.58
C ALA A 5 24.78 -18.88 9.30
N HIS A 6 24.78 -19.17 10.60
CA HIS A 6 25.94 -19.04 11.47
C HIS A 6 26.89 -20.26 11.42
N SER A 7 26.55 -21.27 10.60
CA SER A 7 27.35 -22.45 10.32
C SER A 7 27.17 -22.86 8.85
N SER A 8 27.98 -23.79 8.36
CA SER A 8 27.89 -24.31 6.98
C SER A 8 26.83 -25.41 6.82
N LEU A 9 25.77 -25.39 7.64
CA LEU A 9 24.73 -26.42 7.62
C LEU A 9 23.91 -26.31 6.31
N PRO A 10 23.84 -27.38 5.49
CA PRO A 10 23.11 -27.34 4.21
C PRO A 10 21.62 -27.02 4.34
N SER A 11 21.03 -27.23 5.52
CA SER A 11 19.64 -26.87 5.82
C SER A 11 19.33 -25.40 5.58
N PHE A 12 20.29 -24.49 5.75
CA PHE A 12 20.08 -23.07 5.46
C PHE A 12 19.76 -22.83 3.98
N THR A 13 20.50 -23.44 3.06
CA THR A 13 20.24 -23.37 1.61
C THR A 13 18.90 -24.01 1.24
N ARG A 14 18.56 -25.13 1.89
CA ARG A 14 17.27 -25.81 1.68
C ARG A 14 16.10 -24.91 2.09
N LEU A 15 16.17 -24.28 3.26
CA LEU A 15 15.15 -23.36 3.78
C LEU A 15 15.02 -22.10 2.91
N GLU A 16 16.14 -21.54 2.45
CA GLU A 16 16.13 -20.42 1.52
C GLU A 16 15.38 -20.75 0.21
N GLN A 17 15.58 -21.96 -0.33
CA GLN A 17 14.84 -22.46 -1.51
C GLN A 17 13.35 -22.69 -1.22
N GLU A 18 12.97 -22.92 0.03
CA GLU A 18 11.58 -23.05 0.47
C GLU A 18 10.92 -21.69 0.78
N GLY A 19 11.67 -20.59 0.64
CA GLY A 19 11.17 -19.20 0.77
C GLY A 19 11.48 -18.54 2.11
N GLU A 20 12.20 -19.22 3.01
CA GLU A 20 12.61 -18.64 4.28
C GLU A 20 13.68 -17.56 4.09
N THR A 21 13.58 -16.49 4.88
CA THR A 21 14.59 -15.43 4.84
C THR A 21 15.83 -15.84 5.62
N ILE A 22 16.92 -16.14 4.92
CA ILE A 22 18.21 -16.50 5.52
C ILE A 22 19.21 -15.35 5.33
N LEU A 23 19.89 -14.96 6.41
CA LEU A 23 20.94 -13.95 6.42
C LEU A 23 22.32 -14.60 6.57
N SER A 24 23.32 -14.07 5.87
CA SER A 24 24.71 -14.35 6.16
C SER A 24 25.13 -13.71 7.50
N LYS A 25 26.15 -14.27 8.17
CA LYS A 25 26.72 -13.66 9.39
C LYS A 25 27.12 -12.19 9.16
N ASP A 26 27.76 -11.93 8.03
CA ASP A 26 28.25 -10.61 7.69
C ASP A 26 27.10 -9.61 7.56
N ARG A 27 26.03 -9.97 6.83
CA ARG A 27 24.84 -9.12 6.70
C ARG A 27 24.15 -8.89 8.03
N ALA A 28 24.03 -9.93 8.87
CA ALA A 28 23.40 -9.82 10.19
C ALA A 28 24.17 -8.87 11.12
N ASN A 29 25.51 -8.86 11.05
CA ASN A 29 26.34 -7.99 11.90
C ASN A 29 26.33 -6.52 11.47
N HIS A 30 26.08 -6.23 10.19
CA HIS A 30 26.09 -4.87 9.63
C HIS A 30 24.70 -4.30 9.35
N GLN A 31 23.64 -5.01 9.76
CA GLN A 31 22.27 -4.54 9.57
C GLN A 31 22.02 -3.27 10.36
N THR A 32 21.69 -2.21 9.63
CA THR A 32 21.14 -0.97 10.21
C THR A 32 19.67 -0.91 9.86
N ILE A 33 18.81 -1.15 10.85
CA ILE A 33 17.36 -1.07 10.69
C ILE A 33 16.96 0.31 11.18
N ARG A 34 16.72 1.22 10.22
CA ARG A 34 16.14 2.54 10.49
C ARG A 34 14.63 2.48 10.50
N GLU A 35 14.01 3.53 11.01
CA GLU A 35 12.59 3.78 10.85
C GLU A 35 12.18 3.90 9.38
N LEU A 36 10.95 3.50 9.09
CA LEU A 36 10.33 3.58 7.78
C LEU A 36 9.13 4.52 7.81
N HIS A 37 9.07 5.44 6.86
CA HIS A 37 8.01 6.43 6.71
C HIS A 37 7.01 5.98 5.64
N ILE A 38 5.78 5.71 6.05
CA ILE A 38 4.72 5.17 5.20
C ILE A 38 3.59 6.17 5.09
N GLY A 39 3.34 6.64 3.87
CA GLY A 39 2.19 7.49 3.56
C GLY A 39 0.92 6.67 3.38
N LEU A 40 -0.20 7.19 3.88
CA LEU A 40 -1.54 6.68 3.56
C LEU A 40 -2.35 7.81 2.92
N LEU A 41 -2.47 7.77 1.59
CA LEU A 41 -3.41 8.61 0.85
C LEU A 41 -4.82 8.03 1.01
N ASN A 42 -5.56 8.53 1.98
CA ASN A 42 -6.91 8.04 2.31
C ASN A 42 -7.98 8.85 1.55
N MET A 43 -8.55 8.21 0.53
CA MET A 43 -9.64 8.74 -0.30
C MET A 43 -11.00 8.10 0.02
N MET A 44 -11.09 7.34 1.11
CA MET A 44 -12.32 6.68 1.51
C MET A 44 -13.36 7.69 2.03
N PRO A 45 -14.65 7.41 1.84
CA PRO A 45 -15.72 8.29 2.30
C PRO A 45 -15.76 8.39 3.83
N ASP A 46 -16.42 9.42 4.33
CA ASP A 46 -16.49 9.74 5.77
C ASP A 46 -16.89 8.55 6.65
N ALA A 47 -17.84 7.73 6.20
CA ALA A 47 -18.29 6.55 6.93
C ALA A 47 -17.23 5.45 7.09
N ALA A 48 -16.19 5.47 6.26
CA ALA A 48 -15.11 4.48 6.24
C ALA A 48 -13.74 5.06 6.63
N LEU A 49 -13.61 6.39 6.79
CA LEU A 49 -12.33 7.09 6.97
C LEU A 49 -11.45 6.44 8.06
N GLU A 50 -11.94 6.42 9.30
CA GLU A 50 -11.19 5.84 10.42
C GLU A 50 -11.11 4.31 10.37
N ALA A 51 -12.10 3.65 9.76
CA ALA A 51 -12.08 2.20 9.61
C ALA A 51 -10.93 1.77 8.69
N THR A 52 -10.73 2.52 7.60
CA THR A 52 -9.63 2.33 6.65
C THR A 52 -8.28 2.59 7.30
N GLU A 53 -8.13 3.64 8.11
CA GLU A 53 -6.92 3.87 8.91
C GLU A 53 -6.59 2.64 9.75
N ARG A 54 -7.53 2.17 10.57
CA ARG A 54 -7.31 0.99 11.44
C ARG A 54 -6.99 -0.27 10.65
N GLN A 55 -7.60 -0.48 9.49
CA GLN A 55 -7.35 -1.64 8.64
C GLN A 55 -5.90 -1.63 8.13
N PHE A 56 -5.46 -0.54 7.51
CA PHE A 56 -4.10 -0.46 6.97
C PHE A 56 -3.05 -0.40 8.06
N PHE A 57 -3.26 0.39 9.11
CA PHE A 57 -2.29 0.53 10.20
C PHE A 57 -2.06 -0.80 10.92
N ARG A 58 -3.11 -1.63 11.09
CA ARG A 58 -2.97 -2.99 11.63
C ARG A 58 -2.11 -3.88 10.74
N LEU A 59 -2.32 -3.84 9.42
CA LEU A 59 -1.54 -4.66 8.48
C LEU A 59 -0.08 -4.23 8.44
N VAL A 60 0.18 -2.92 8.39
CA VAL A 60 1.54 -2.37 8.44
C VAL A 60 2.22 -2.74 9.76
N GLY A 61 1.54 -2.57 10.89
CA GLY A 61 2.09 -2.93 12.21
C GLY A 61 2.43 -4.41 12.37
N HIS A 62 1.78 -5.30 11.62
CA HIS A 62 2.10 -6.73 11.61
C HIS A 62 3.12 -7.14 10.54
N SER A 63 3.55 -6.22 9.67
CA SER A 63 4.43 -6.55 8.54
C SER A 63 5.86 -6.88 8.95
N ASN A 64 6.39 -6.20 9.97
CA ASN A 64 7.75 -6.43 10.47
C ASN A 64 7.84 -6.03 11.95
N GLN A 65 8.24 -6.96 12.82
CA GLN A 65 8.34 -6.71 14.26
C GLN A 65 9.65 -6.02 14.67
N ILE A 66 10.60 -5.84 13.75
CA ILE A 66 11.93 -5.29 14.02
C ILE A 66 12.01 -3.82 13.60
N ALA A 67 11.39 -3.47 12.47
CA ALA A 67 11.37 -2.09 11.99
C ALA A 67 10.36 -1.22 12.74
N GLN A 68 10.68 0.06 12.92
CA GLN A 68 9.75 1.07 13.41
C GLN A 68 9.07 1.76 12.22
N PHE A 69 7.76 1.93 12.28
CA PHE A 69 6.99 2.53 11.20
C PHE A 69 6.35 3.85 11.65
N TYR A 70 6.62 4.91 10.90
CA TYR A 70 5.93 6.19 11.01
C TYR A 70 4.84 6.24 9.94
N LEU A 71 3.61 6.47 10.39
CA LEU A 71 2.44 6.49 9.51
C LEU A 71 2.02 7.95 9.30
N HIS A 72 1.91 8.32 8.02
CA HIS A 72 1.63 9.68 7.57
C HIS A 72 0.32 9.70 6.78
N PRO A 73 -0.85 9.79 7.45
CA PRO A 73 -2.12 9.92 6.76
C PRO A 73 -2.24 11.31 6.13
N PHE A 74 -2.67 11.34 4.87
CA PHE A 74 -3.01 12.57 4.17
C PHE A 74 -4.18 12.32 3.20
N THR A 75 -4.81 13.39 2.73
CA THR A 75 -5.96 13.31 1.83
C THR A 75 -5.95 14.46 0.83
N LEU A 76 -6.82 14.38 -0.17
CA LEU A 76 -6.92 15.36 -1.24
C LEU A 76 -7.95 16.42 -0.88
N SER A 77 -7.59 17.70 -0.98
CA SER A 77 -8.48 18.82 -0.65
C SER A 77 -9.71 18.91 -1.57
N SER A 78 -9.63 18.29 -2.75
CA SER A 78 -10.75 18.14 -3.68
C SER A 78 -11.85 17.19 -3.19
N ILE A 79 -11.56 16.33 -2.21
CA ILE A 79 -12.56 15.43 -1.61
C ILE A 79 -13.34 16.21 -0.55
N LYS A 80 -14.61 16.48 -0.85
CA LYS A 80 -15.50 17.14 0.11
C LYS A 80 -15.89 16.18 1.23
N ARG A 81 -15.79 16.66 2.47
CA ARG A 81 -16.09 15.91 3.70
C ARG A 81 -17.16 16.64 4.52
N GLY A 82 -17.91 15.89 5.31
CA GLY A 82 -18.80 16.46 6.33
C GLY A 82 -18.02 16.94 7.55
N ASP A 83 -18.66 17.77 8.38
CA ASP A 83 -18.01 18.52 9.47
C ASP A 83 -17.15 17.65 10.40
N LYS A 84 -17.64 16.48 10.81
CA LYS A 84 -16.91 15.57 11.70
C LYS A 84 -15.66 14.99 11.05
N ALA A 85 -15.77 14.55 9.80
CA ALA A 85 -14.65 13.98 9.07
C ALA A 85 -13.62 15.06 8.71
N GLN A 86 -14.07 16.26 8.38
CA GLN A 86 -13.19 17.40 8.15
C GLN A 86 -12.41 17.76 9.43
N ALA A 87 -13.08 17.85 10.58
CA ALA A 87 -12.41 18.11 11.86
C ALA A 87 -11.36 17.05 12.21
N HIS A 88 -11.65 15.77 11.94
CA HIS A 88 -10.69 14.67 12.11
C HIS A 88 -9.46 14.82 11.18
N VAL A 89 -9.70 15.15 9.91
CA VAL A 89 -8.62 15.41 8.94
C VAL A 89 -7.78 16.60 9.38
N ASP A 90 -8.41 17.72 9.73
CA ASP A 90 -7.69 18.94 10.13
C ASP A 90 -6.82 18.71 11.37
N GLN A 91 -7.24 17.83 12.28
CA GLN A 91 -6.50 17.53 13.51
C GLN A 91 -5.39 16.50 13.32
N HIS A 92 -5.55 15.54 12.41
CA HIS A 92 -4.71 14.33 12.38
C HIS A 92 -3.98 14.07 11.05
N TYR A 93 -4.36 14.74 9.97
CA TYR A 93 -3.79 14.50 8.64
C TYR A 93 -2.75 15.57 8.28
N GLN A 94 -1.76 15.17 7.48
CA GLN A 94 -0.74 16.06 6.94
C GLN A 94 -1.16 16.61 5.58
N SER A 95 -0.61 17.75 5.19
CA SER A 95 -0.78 18.26 3.83
C SER A 95 0.11 17.48 2.85
N PHE A 96 -0.25 17.48 1.57
CA PHE A 96 0.59 16.84 0.56
C PHE A 96 1.96 17.52 0.43
N ASP A 97 2.04 18.83 0.67
CA ASP A 97 3.33 19.54 0.66
C ASP A 97 4.23 19.11 1.83
N ASP A 98 3.67 18.87 3.02
CA ASP A 98 4.42 18.33 4.16
C ASP A 98 4.95 16.92 3.86
N ILE A 99 4.14 16.10 3.19
CA ILE A 99 4.54 14.75 2.75
C ILE A 99 5.71 14.82 1.77
N LYS A 100 5.63 15.71 0.78
CA LYS A 100 6.73 15.94 -0.19
C LYS A 100 8.01 16.37 0.50
N ALA A 101 7.92 17.25 1.50
CA ALA A 101 9.07 17.76 2.23
C ALA A 101 9.72 16.72 3.15
N GLN A 102 8.92 15.86 3.80
CA GLN A 102 9.42 14.79 4.67
C GLN A 102 10.03 13.62 3.88
N GLY A 103 9.48 13.32 2.70
CA GLY A 103 9.80 12.12 1.95
C GLY A 103 9.15 10.87 2.55
N LEU A 104 8.98 9.84 1.73
CA LEU A 104 8.37 8.58 2.12
C LEU A 104 9.15 7.39 1.57
N ASP A 105 9.19 6.30 2.34
CA ASP A 105 9.74 5.03 1.90
C ASP A 105 8.72 4.25 1.06
N ALA A 106 7.46 4.31 1.49
CA ALA A 106 6.35 3.68 0.80
C ALA A 106 5.07 4.52 0.87
N LEU A 107 4.19 4.31 -0.10
CA LEU A 107 2.89 4.97 -0.18
C LEU A 107 1.78 3.94 -0.38
N ILE A 108 0.71 4.06 0.40
CA ILE A 108 -0.53 3.33 0.19
C ILE A 108 -1.58 4.32 -0.33
N ILE A 109 -2.15 4.02 -1.49
CA ILE A 109 -3.25 4.79 -2.07
C ILE A 109 -4.52 3.94 -1.99
N THR A 110 -5.50 4.40 -1.21
CA THR A 110 -6.74 3.66 -1.00
C THR A 110 -7.64 3.68 -2.23
N GLY A 111 -8.67 2.84 -2.22
CA GLY A 111 -9.80 3.05 -3.13
C GLY A 111 -10.51 4.37 -2.83
N ALA A 112 -11.40 4.76 -3.74
CA ALA A 112 -12.37 5.82 -3.53
C ALA A 112 -13.71 5.41 -4.16
N HIS A 113 -14.79 6.05 -3.72
CA HIS A 113 -16.07 5.92 -4.38
C HIS A 113 -16.21 6.99 -5.47
N ILE A 114 -16.53 6.57 -6.69
CA ILE A 114 -16.91 7.46 -7.78
C ILE A 114 -18.26 7.01 -8.34
N GLU A 115 -19.18 7.96 -8.50
CA GLU A 115 -20.48 7.71 -9.13
C GLU A 115 -20.32 7.62 -10.66
N GLU A 116 -19.42 8.42 -11.21
CA GLU A 116 -19.15 8.48 -12.64
C GLU A 116 -18.36 7.27 -13.13
N ALA A 117 -18.69 6.81 -14.35
CA ALA A 117 -17.93 5.76 -15.02
C ALA A 117 -16.51 6.25 -15.39
N ASP A 118 -16.41 7.51 -15.82
CA ASP A 118 -15.15 8.13 -16.23
C ASP A 118 -14.43 8.72 -15.02
N LEU A 119 -13.20 8.23 -14.79
CA LEU A 119 -12.34 8.70 -13.72
C LEU A 119 -12.01 10.19 -13.89
N GLN A 120 -11.93 10.70 -15.12
CA GLN A 120 -11.65 12.11 -15.43
C GLN A 120 -12.66 13.09 -14.85
N LYS A 121 -13.86 12.61 -14.54
CA LYS A 121 -14.91 13.42 -13.92
C LYS A 121 -14.82 13.44 -12.39
N ALA A 122 -13.96 12.62 -11.79
CA ALA A 122 -13.78 12.62 -10.36
C ALA A 122 -13.17 13.96 -9.91
N PRO A 123 -13.68 14.58 -8.82
CA PRO A 123 -13.18 15.87 -8.36
C PRO A 123 -11.70 15.84 -7.97
N PHE A 124 -11.20 14.66 -7.61
CA PHE A 124 -9.82 14.44 -7.20
C PHE A 124 -8.89 13.98 -8.32
N TYR A 125 -9.33 13.95 -9.58
CA TYR A 125 -8.56 13.43 -10.71
C TYR A 125 -7.17 14.04 -10.83
N ASP A 126 -7.11 15.38 -10.94
CA ASP A 126 -5.85 16.10 -11.18
C ASP A 126 -4.91 15.99 -9.99
N GLN A 127 -5.42 16.10 -8.76
CA GLN A 127 -4.62 15.97 -7.53
C GLN A 127 -4.11 14.53 -7.35
N LEU A 128 -4.93 13.52 -7.66
CA LEU A 128 -4.50 12.12 -7.61
C LEU A 128 -3.42 11.85 -8.65
N LYS A 129 -3.54 12.44 -9.85
CA LYS A 129 -2.51 12.36 -10.88
C LYS A 129 -1.20 12.98 -10.41
N GLU A 130 -1.23 14.15 -9.79
CA GLU A 130 -0.04 14.79 -9.20
C GLU A 130 0.63 13.88 -8.17
N VAL A 131 -0.14 13.30 -7.24
CA VAL A 131 0.41 12.38 -6.22
C VAL A 131 1.05 11.15 -6.85
N ILE A 132 0.40 10.55 -7.85
CA ILE A 132 0.93 9.37 -8.55
C ILE A 132 2.20 9.72 -9.32
N GLU A 133 2.24 10.85 -10.03
CA GLU A 133 3.45 11.28 -10.75
C GLU A 133 4.61 11.51 -9.78
N TRP A 134 4.35 12.23 -8.67
CA TRP A 134 5.34 12.43 -7.62
C TRP A 134 5.82 11.10 -7.00
N SER A 135 4.92 10.15 -6.74
CA SER A 135 5.26 8.90 -6.06
C SER A 135 6.26 8.04 -6.85
N TYR A 136 6.19 8.09 -8.18
CA TYR A 136 7.12 7.33 -9.03
C TYR A 136 8.55 7.87 -9.03
N ASP A 137 8.70 9.18 -8.82
CA ASP A 137 10.01 9.82 -8.82
C ASP A 137 10.64 9.85 -7.42
N ASN A 138 9.83 9.72 -6.36
CA ASN A 138 10.27 10.02 -4.99
C ASN A 138 10.07 8.87 -3.99
N ILE A 139 9.31 7.83 -4.32
CA ILE A 139 8.94 6.77 -3.37
C ILE A 139 9.40 5.41 -3.91
N THR A 140 9.98 4.59 -3.02
CA THR A 140 10.52 3.28 -3.42
C THR A 140 9.43 2.29 -3.81
N SER A 141 8.29 2.30 -3.09
CA SER A 141 7.19 1.38 -3.36
C SER A 141 5.83 2.03 -3.14
N THR A 142 4.92 1.89 -4.11
CA THR A 142 3.55 2.37 -4.02
C THR A 142 2.56 1.21 -4.15
N LEU A 143 1.70 1.03 -3.14
CA LEU A 143 0.60 0.07 -3.13
C LEU A 143 -0.70 0.78 -3.48
N CYS A 144 -1.35 0.34 -4.56
CA CYS A 144 -2.65 0.88 -4.99
C CYS A 144 -3.77 -0.11 -4.69
N SER A 145 -4.85 0.38 -4.07
CA SER A 145 -6.04 -0.41 -3.77
C SER A 145 -7.23 0.00 -4.63
N CYS A 146 -7.93 -0.98 -5.21
CA CYS A 146 -9.19 -0.82 -5.95
C CYS A 146 -9.11 0.30 -7.01
N LEU A 147 -9.83 1.42 -6.83
CA LEU A 147 -9.86 2.53 -7.78
C LEU A 147 -8.47 3.11 -8.07
N ALA A 148 -7.58 3.16 -7.07
CA ALA A 148 -6.24 3.68 -7.27
C ALA A 148 -5.46 2.89 -8.33
N THR A 149 -5.69 1.57 -8.42
CA THR A 149 -5.07 0.73 -9.45
C THR A 149 -5.54 1.14 -10.84
N HIS A 150 -6.83 1.42 -11.01
CA HIS A 150 -7.36 1.94 -12.27
C HIS A 150 -6.80 3.33 -12.60
N ALA A 151 -6.63 4.20 -11.62
CA ALA A 151 -6.04 5.53 -11.82
C ALA A 151 -4.58 5.42 -12.31
N VAL A 152 -3.75 4.59 -11.68
CA VAL A 152 -2.38 4.35 -12.13
C VAL A 152 -2.34 3.74 -13.53
N LEU A 153 -3.19 2.75 -13.82
CA LEU A 153 -3.30 2.15 -15.15
C LEU A 153 -3.65 3.18 -16.22
N GLU A 154 -4.58 4.08 -15.93
CA GLU A 154 -4.96 5.15 -16.86
C GLU A 154 -3.82 6.16 -17.04
N PHE A 155 -3.25 6.69 -15.96
CA PHE A 155 -2.27 7.79 -16.03
C PHE A 155 -0.94 7.35 -16.63
N ARG A 156 -0.49 6.14 -16.30
CA ARG A 156 0.84 5.65 -16.69
C ARG A 156 0.83 4.82 -17.95
N TYR A 157 -0.26 4.12 -18.23
CA TYR A 157 -0.33 3.16 -19.32
C TYR A 157 -1.44 3.46 -20.32
N GLY A 158 -2.20 4.54 -20.13
CA GLY A 158 -3.32 4.90 -21.01
C GLY A 158 -4.47 3.91 -20.96
N GLN A 159 -4.51 3.02 -19.95
CA GLN A 159 -5.50 1.95 -19.85
C GLN A 159 -6.69 2.40 -19.02
N LYS A 160 -7.78 2.75 -19.70
CA LYS A 160 -9.03 3.13 -19.05
C LYS A 160 -9.73 1.93 -18.42
N ARG A 161 -10.37 2.16 -17.26
CA ARG A 161 -11.24 1.16 -16.62
C ARG A 161 -12.39 0.75 -17.54
N GLN A 162 -12.82 -0.51 -17.43
CA GLN A 162 -13.96 -1.06 -18.14
C GLN A 162 -15.05 -1.45 -17.15
N ALA A 163 -16.30 -1.11 -17.46
CA ALA A 163 -17.44 -1.54 -16.66
C ALA A 163 -17.73 -3.02 -16.93
N ILE A 164 -17.93 -3.79 -15.86
CA ILE A 164 -18.21 -5.24 -15.91
C ILE A 164 -19.70 -5.56 -15.80
N GLY A 165 -20.58 -4.55 -15.92
CA GLY A 165 -22.02 -4.69 -15.73
C GLY A 165 -22.39 -4.64 -14.25
N GLU A 166 -22.71 -5.79 -13.68
CA GLU A 166 -23.12 -5.89 -12.27
C GLU A 166 -21.93 -5.71 -11.32
N LYS A 167 -22.23 -5.21 -10.11
CA LYS A 167 -21.21 -5.00 -9.08
C LYS A 167 -20.64 -6.36 -8.64
N CYS A 168 -19.33 -6.54 -8.82
CA CYS A 168 -18.62 -7.66 -8.20
C CYS A 168 -18.60 -7.45 -6.68
N TRP A 169 -19.32 -8.30 -5.95
CA TRP A 169 -19.46 -8.22 -4.49
C TRP A 169 -19.53 -9.62 -3.90
N GLY A 170 -18.59 -9.95 -3.02
CA GLY A 170 -18.50 -11.29 -2.44
C GLY A 170 -17.11 -11.54 -1.88
N VAL A 171 -16.76 -12.82 -1.76
CA VAL A 171 -15.42 -13.30 -1.45
C VAL A 171 -15.10 -14.35 -2.50
N PHE A 172 -13.98 -14.21 -3.19
CA PHE A 172 -13.69 -14.96 -4.41
C PHE A 172 -12.37 -15.74 -4.29
N PRO A 173 -12.32 -16.96 -4.83
CA PRO A 173 -11.11 -17.77 -4.83
C PRO A 173 -10.08 -17.20 -5.81
N HIS A 174 -8.85 -17.09 -5.35
CA HIS A 174 -7.68 -16.67 -6.12
C HIS A 174 -6.63 -17.77 -6.12
N GLN A 175 -5.85 -17.84 -7.20
CA GLN A 175 -4.75 -18.79 -7.37
C GLN A 175 -3.44 -18.03 -7.58
N VAL A 176 -2.39 -18.43 -6.86
CA VAL A 176 -1.03 -17.92 -7.06
C VAL A 176 -0.47 -18.51 -8.35
N LEU A 177 -0.13 -17.64 -9.31
CA LEU A 177 0.46 -18.04 -10.59
C LEU A 177 1.99 -18.15 -10.53
N ASP A 178 2.63 -17.27 -9.77
CA ASP A 178 4.08 -17.28 -9.54
C ASP A 178 4.37 -17.34 -8.04
N ARG A 179 4.85 -18.51 -7.59
CA ARG A 179 5.20 -18.76 -6.18
C ARG A 179 6.56 -18.20 -5.78
N GLN A 180 7.40 -17.83 -6.75
CA GLN A 180 8.72 -17.26 -6.50
C GLN A 180 8.66 -15.74 -6.32
N HIS A 181 7.56 -15.11 -6.72
CA HIS A 181 7.38 -13.68 -6.57
C HIS A 181 7.39 -13.27 -5.08
N PRO A 182 8.20 -12.27 -4.67
CA PRO A 182 8.36 -11.92 -3.25
C PRO A 182 7.05 -11.57 -2.52
N LEU A 183 6.08 -10.94 -3.20
CA LEU A 183 4.76 -10.63 -2.63
C LEU A 183 3.94 -11.87 -2.24
N MET A 184 4.22 -13.02 -2.85
CA MET A 184 3.48 -14.27 -2.62
C MET A 184 4.17 -15.18 -1.59
N SER A 185 5.29 -14.75 -1.01
CA SER A 185 6.01 -15.54 -0.02
C SER A 185 5.12 -15.84 1.20
N GLY A 186 5.03 -17.12 1.58
CA GLY A 186 4.20 -17.59 2.69
C GLY A 186 2.69 -17.65 2.42
N VAL A 187 2.22 -17.26 1.24
CA VAL A 187 0.80 -17.33 0.86
C VAL A 187 0.46 -18.73 0.34
N ASN A 188 -0.75 -19.22 0.67
CA ASN A 188 -1.26 -20.47 0.14
C ASN A 188 -1.41 -20.41 -1.39
N THR A 189 -1.31 -21.57 -2.07
CA THR A 189 -1.48 -21.63 -3.52
C THR A 189 -2.86 -21.20 -3.99
N CYS A 190 -3.88 -21.40 -3.15
CA CYS A 190 -5.24 -20.91 -3.33
C CYS A 190 -5.70 -20.22 -2.05
N PHE A 191 -6.36 -19.07 -2.18
CA PHE A 191 -6.88 -18.31 -1.05
C PHE A 191 -8.04 -17.41 -1.50
N ASP A 192 -8.87 -17.02 -0.55
CA ASP A 192 -10.07 -16.24 -0.80
C ASP A 192 -9.83 -14.75 -0.46
N VAL A 193 -10.31 -13.85 -1.32
CA VAL A 193 -10.17 -12.39 -1.16
C VAL A 193 -11.52 -11.71 -1.43
N PRO A 194 -11.92 -10.70 -0.62
CA PRO A 194 -13.11 -9.90 -0.87
C PRO A 194 -13.00 -9.00 -2.12
#